data_AF-A0A1F8B9R5-F1
#
_entry.id   AF-A0A1F8B9R5-F1
#
_cell.length_a   1.000
_cell.length_b   1.000
_cell.length_c   1.000
_cell.angle_alpha   90.00
_cell.angle_beta   90.00
_cell.angle_gamma   90.00
#
_symmetry.space_group_name_H-M   'P 1'
#
loop_
_entity.id
_entity.type
_entity.pdbx_description
1 polymer ?
#
loop_
_entity_poly.entity_id
_entity_poly.type
_entity_poly.pdbx_seq_one_letter_code
_entity_poly.pdbx_strand_id
1 'polypeptide(L)'
;MKMTNKNKSNFLPVILILAIVAILAVVLAPRMVSQSKIAQTLQSSAKDKEVAELLATMSKNPNKDSQEYKEARQKFCLLTARPVKEREKAIANIREFLGIPDIPVEFLCSRFAGKPDDSETDYNNPTSEHYEAARHGFEVDPKTNYLIGVGDAERRTGRKEDGTRWSEPLPEYDYSGRYSTPEEVRKVAEKFLTDHKDIFGIDLTKMTYKYEGTKPGNFFMHWEDKSVSVTKEHEVCGDVDQNREGAYQDAKGVWCIKQKSTNYQRIDIAITNGGQIIIYRNNINDLDKL
;
A
#
# COMPACT_ATOMS: atom_id res chain seq x y z
N MET A 1 44.88 -71.90 -30.16
CA MET A 1 45.19 -71.34 -28.82
C MET A 1 44.02 -70.43 -28.43
N LYS A 2 43.41 -70.72 -27.26
CA LYS A 2 42.24 -70.06 -26.67
C LYS A 2 42.54 -68.63 -26.20
N MET A 3 41.45 -67.86 -25.99
CA MET A 3 41.25 -66.70 -25.09
C MET A 3 40.97 -65.37 -25.81
N THR A 4 40.01 -64.52 -25.45
CA THR A 4 38.81 -64.56 -24.57
C THR A 4 38.03 -63.26 -24.83
N ASN A 5 36.70 -63.31 -24.85
CA ASN A 5 35.85 -62.12 -24.76
C ASN A 5 36.13 -61.39 -23.43
N LYS A 6 36.46 -60.09 -23.47
CA LYS A 6 36.51 -59.22 -22.28
C LYS A 6 35.50 -58.08 -22.40
N ASN A 7 34.40 -58.25 -21.66
CA ASN A 7 33.54 -57.25 -21.01
C ASN A 7 33.54 -55.81 -21.59
N LYS A 8 32.61 -55.54 -22.51
CA LYS A 8 32.18 -54.16 -22.88
C LYS A 8 30.82 -53.78 -22.28
N SER A 9 30.43 -54.37 -21.15
CA SER A 9 29.08 -54.19 -20.56
C SER A 9 29.01 -53.24 -19.36
N ASN A 10 30.11 -52.59 -18.96
CA ASN A 10 30.14 -51.79 -17.73
C ASN A 10 30.18 -50.26 -17.95
N PHE A 11 30.23 -49.77 -19.20
CA PHE A 11 30.33 -48.32 -19.47
C PHE A 11 28.98 -47.62 -19.60
N LEU A 12 27.95 -48.30 -20.14
CA LEU A 12 26.61 -47.72 -20.29
C LEU A 12 25.94 -47.29 -18.97
N PRO A 13 25.97 -48.10 -17.88
CA PRO A 13 25.33 -47.69 -16.63
C PRO A 13 26.04 -46.49 -15.96
N VAL A 14 27.36 -46.36 -16.13
CA VAL A 14 28.14 -45.24 -15.58
C VAL A 14 27.79 -43.92 -16.28
N ILE A 15 27.64 -43.95 -17.61
CA ILE A 15 27.24 -42.77 -18.39
C ILE A 15 25.81 -42.34 -18.04
N LEU A 16 24.90 -43.31 -17.85
CA LEU A 16 23.51 -43.02 -17.49
C LEU A 16 23.40 -42.40 -16.09
N ILE A 17 24.18 -42.89 -15.12
CA ILE A 17 24.22 -42.32 -13.76
C ILE A 17 24.80 -40.90 -13.79
N LEU A 18 25.87 -40.65 -14.55
CA LEU A 18 26.44 -39.30 -14.69
C LEU A 18 25.47 -38.32 -15.34
N ALA A 19 24.70 -38.76 -16.36
CA ALA A 19 23.66 -37.95 -16.98
C ALA A 19 22.53 -37.61 -15.99
N ILE A 20 22.10 -38.57 -15.16
CA ILE A 20 21.10 -38.36 -14.12
C ILE A 20 21.61 -37.40 -13.04
N VAL A 21 22.87 -37.52 -12.61
CA VAL A 21 23.49 -36.60 -11.64
C VAL A 21 23.63 -35.19 -12.21
N ALA A 22 24.00 -35.05 -13.49
CA ALA A 22 24.08 -33.75 -14.15
C ALA A 22 22.70 -33.09 -14.26
N ILE A 23 21.65 -33.85 -14.62
CA ILE A 23 20.27 -33.34 -14.67
C ILE A 23 19.78 -32.97 -13.26
N LEU A 24 20.03 -33.80 -12.25
CA LEU A 24 19.69 -33.49 -10.86
C LEU A 24 20.43 -32.25 -10.36
N ALA A 25 21.71 -32.07 -10.69
CA ALA A 25 22.47 -30.88 -10.31
C ALA A 25 21.92 -29.62 -11.00
N VAL A 26 21.59 -29.67 -12.29
CA VAL A 26 21.05 -28.52 -13.03
C VAL A 26 19.63 -28.16 -12.58
N VAL A 27 18.80 -29.14 -12.20
CA VAL A 27 17.40 -28.91 -11.80
C VAL A 27 17.25 -28.61 -10.31
N LEU A 28 18.04 -29.24 -9.44
CA LEU A 28 17.94 -29.07 -7.98
C LEU A 28 18.85 -27.97 -7.43
N ALA A 29 20.01 -27.69 -8.03
CA ALA A 29 20.91 -26.67 -7.48
C ALA A 29 20.28 -25.25 -7.48
N PRO A 30 19.58 -24.79 -8.53
CA PRO A 30 18.93 -23.48 -8.50
C PRO A 30 17.84 -23.40 -7.41
N ARG A 31 17.05 -24.47 -7.26
CA ARG A 31 16.02 -24.58 -6.22
C ARG A 31 16.63 -24.60 -4.82
N MET A 32 17.68 -25.38 -4.58
CA MET A 32 18.33 -25.45 -3.26
C MET A 32 19.13 -24.19 -2.92
N VAL A 33 19.73 -23.51 -3.89
CA VAL A 33 20.43 -22.23 -3.68
C VAL A 33 19.41 -21.14 -3.32
N SER A 34 18.28 -21.04 -4.04
CA SER A 34 17.20 -20.09 -3.72
C SER A 34 16.52 -20.31 -2.36
N GLN A 35 16.58 -21.54 -1.83
CA GLN A 35 16.06 -21.91 -0.51
C GLN A 35 17.12 -21.92 0.60
N SER A 36 18.39 -21.71 0.27
CA SER A 36 19.45 -21.68 1.28
C SER A 36 19.32 -20.40 2.11
N LYS A 37 19.30 -20.53 3.44
CA LYS A 37 19.27 -19.38 4.36
C LYS A 37 20.44 -18.42 4.10
N ILE A 38 21.60 -18.94 3.67
CA ILE A 38 22.79 -18.14 3.35
C ILE A 38 22.56 -17.26 2.11
N ALA A 39 21.97 -17.79 1.03
CA ALA A 39 21.64 -16.98 -0.14
C ALA A 39 20.56 -15.93 0.18
N GLN A 40 19.57 -16.28 1.00
CA GLN A 40 18.56 -15.33 1.48
C GLN A 40 19.18 -14.21 2.32
N THR A 41 20.12 -14.52 3.22
CA THR A 41 20.84 -13.53 4.05
C THR A 41 21.79 -12.65 3.23
N LEU A 42 22.44 -13.19 2.19
CA LEU A 42 23.28 -12.41 1.29
C LEU A 42 22.46 -11.50 0.36
N GLN A 43 21.29 -11.97 -0.08
CA GLN A 43 20.38 -11.17 -0.89
C GLN A 43 19.72 -10.07 -0.06
N SER A 44 19.38 -10.33 1.22
CA SER A 44 18.89 -9.30 2.12
C SER A 44 19.95 -8.25 2.42
N SER A 45 21.21 -8.64 2.68
CA SER A 45 22.28 -7.67 2.95
C SER A 45 22.63 -6.79 1.75
N ALA A 46 22.54 -7.30 0.52
CA ALA A 46 22.70 -6.51 -0.69
C ALA A 46 21.53 -5.52 -0.89
N LYS A 47 20.29 -5.98 -0.69
CA LYS A 47 19.09 -5.13 -0.77
C LYS A 47 19.15 -4.00 0.27
N ASP A 48 19.49 -4.31 1.52
CA ASP A 48 19.55 -3.33 2.60
C ASP A 48 20.60 -2.24 2.34
N LYS A 49 21.74 -2.64 1.77
CA LYS A 49 22.79 -1.70 1.36
C LYS A 49 22.30 -0.76 0.24
N GLU A 50 21.68 -1.31 -0.80
CA GLU A 50 21.16 -0.50 -1.90
C GLU A 50 20.04 0.45 -1.45
N VAL A 51 19.15 -0.01 -0.57
CA VAL A 51 18.14 0.84 0.07
C VAL A 51 18.80 1.99 0.84
N ALA A 52 19.82 1.72 1.65
CA ALA A 52 20.54 2.76 2.39
C ALA A 52 21.21 3.80 1.46
N GLU A 53 21.79 3.38 0.34
CA GLU A 53 22.39 4.27 -0.66
C GLU A 53 21.36 5.17 -1.36
N LEU A 54 20.18 4.61 -1.68
CA LEU A 54 19.07 5.36 -2.29
C LEU A 54 18.50 6.39 -1.31
N LEU A 55 18.33 6.01 -0.03
CA LEU A 55 17.90 6.93 1.03
C LEU A 55 18.91 8.06 1.24
N ALA A 56 20.22 7.75 1.26
CA ALA A 56 21.26 8.76 1.38
C ALA A 56 21.26 9.73 0.17
N THR A 57 21.02 9.24 -1.04
CA THR A 57 20.87 10.08 -2.24
C THR A 57 19.67 11.03 -2.11
N MET A 58 18.51 10.51 -1.72
CA MET A 58 17.31 11.33 -1.51
C MET A 58 17.48 12.36 -0.38
N SER A 59 18.20 12.00 0.68
CA SER A 59 18.49 12.91 1.81
C SER A 59 19.44 14.05 1.41
N LYS A 60 20.48 13.77 0.61
CA LYS A 60 21.40 14.77 0.07
C LYS A 60 20.74 15.71 -0.95
N ASN A 61 19.72 15.23 -1.64
CA ASN A 61 18.97 15.96 -2.67
C ASN A 61 17.50 16.16 -2.26
N PRO A 62 17.20 16.98 -1.24
CA PRO A 62 15.86 17.08 -0.66
C PRO A 62 14.81 17.69 -1.62
N ASN A 63 15.24 18.28 -2.75
CA ASN A 63 14.34 18.78 -3.77
C ASN A 63 13.66 17.62 -4.51
N LYS A 64 12.41 17.34 -4.15
CA LYS A 64 11.58 16.27 -4.74
C LYS A 64 11.32 16.43 -6.23
N ASP A 65 11.47 17.65 -6.77
CA ASP A 65 11.28 17.90 -8.20
C ASP A 65 12.53 17.60 -9.04
N SER A 66 13.69 17.45 -8.40
CA SER A 66 14.94 17.12 -9.09
C SER A 66 14.89 15.72 -9.72
N GLN A 67 15.54 15.58 -10.88
CA GLN A 67 15.62 14.30 -11.58
C GLN A 67 16.32 13.23 -10.71
N GLU A 68 17.38 13.63 -10.01
CA GLU A 68 18.14 12.75 -9.11
C GLU A 68 17.27 12.17 -7.99
N TYR A 69 16.44 13.00 -7.34
CA TYR A 69 15.50 12.52 -6.33
C TYR A 69 14.46 11.58 -6.93
N LYS A 70 13.88 11.94 -8.08
CA LYS A 70 12.84 11.14 -8.75
C LYS A 70 13.34 9.75 -9.14
N GLU A 71 14.53 9.66 -9.74
CA GLU A 71 15.13 8.38 -10.11
C GLU A 71 15.50 7.53 -8.89
N ALA A 72 16.08 8.13 -7.85
CA ALA A 72 16.39 7.44 -6.62
C ALA A 72 15.12 6.91 -5.93
N ARG A 73 14.06 7.74 -5.91
CA ARG A 73 12.76 7.36 -5.34
C ARG A 73 12.12 6.21 -6.12
N GLN A 74 12.13 6.27 -7.45
CA GLN A 74 11.58 5.21 -8.29
C GLN A 74 12.29 3.87 -8.06
N LYS A 75 13.63 3.88 -8.03
CA LYS A 75 14.42 2.68 -7.72
C LYS A 75 14.10 2.14 -6.33
N PHE A 76 14.02 3.01 -5.33
CA PHE A 76 13.66 2.63 -3.97
C PHE A 76 12.29 1.96 -3.93
N CYS A 77 11.28 2.55 -4.59
CA CYS A 77 9.92 2.01 -4.61
C CYS A 77 9.88 0.63 -5.29
N LEU A 78 10.60 0.43 -6.40
CA LEU A 78 10.66 -0.87 -7.07
C LEU A 78 11.41 -1.93 -6.25
N LEU A 79 12.51 -1.55 -5.59
CA LEU A 79 13.34 -2.45 -4.78
C LEU A 79 12.62 -2.91 -3.50
N THR A 80 11.77 -2.05 -2.94
CA THR A 80 11.02 -2.31 -1.70
C THR A 80 9.60 -2.81 -1.93
N ALA A 81 9.14 -2.87 -3.19
CA ALA A 81 7.84 -3.40 -3.55
C ALA A 81 7.67 -4.87 -3.14
N ARG A 82 6.43 -5.26 -2.82
CA ARG A 82 6.08 -6.68 -2.70
C ARG A 82 6.27 -7.43 -4.02
N PRO A 83 6.42 -8.77 -3.97
CA PRO A 83 6.47 -9.60 -5.17
C PRO A 83 5.32 -9.32 -6.12
N VAL A 84 5.60 -9.34 -7.43
CA VAL A 84 4.62 -9.05 -8.51
C VAL A 84 3.31 -9.82 -8.30
N LYS A 85 3.39 -11.12 -7.96
CA LYS A 85 2.22 -11.97 -7.73
C LYS A 85 1.29 -11.46 -6.62
N GLU A 86 1.84 -10.84 -5.58
CA GLU A 86 1.04 -10.26 -4.51
C GLU A 86 0.44 -8.92 -4.93
N ARG A 87 1.17 -8.10 -5.71
CA ARG A 87 0.64 -6.84 -6.27
C ARG A 87 -0.46 -7.07 -7.30
N GLU A 88 -0.42 -8.16 -8.06
CA GLU A 88 -1.50 -8.52 -9.01
C GLU A 88 -2.87 -8.72 -8.33
N LYS A 89 -2.89 -9.15 -7.06
CA LYS A 89 -4.14 -9.23 -6.29
C LYS A 89 -4.72 -7.85 -6.00
N ALA A 90 -3.86 -6.90 -5.61
CA ALA A 90 -4.27 -5.51 -5.43
C ALA A 90 -4.76 -4.88 -6.74
N ILE A 91 -4.06 -5.15 -7.85
CA ILE A 91 -4.44 -4.69 -9.18
C ILE A 91 -5.82 -5.23 -9.59
N ALA A 92 -6.11 -6.51 -9.31
CA ALA A 92 -7.43 -7.09 -9.56
C ALA A 92 -8.54 -6.36 -8.77
N ASN A 93 -8.31 -6.09 -7.48
CA ASN A 93 -9.26 -5.37 -6.64
C ASN A 93 -9.51 -3.93 -7.12
N ILE A 94 -8.47 -3.24 -7.63
CA ILE A 94 -8.59 -1.90 -8.21
C ILE A 94 -9.42 -1.92 -9.50
N ARG A 95 -9.19 -2.90 -10.37
CA ARG A 95 -9.98 -3.09 -11.61
C ARG A 95 -11.44 -3.38 -11.31
N GLU A 96 -11.69 -4.20 -10.29
CA GLU A 96 -13.03 -4.50 -9.80
C GLU A 96 -13.72 -3.24 -9.29
N PHE A 97 -13.06 -2.46 -8.41
CA PHE A 97 -13.58 -1.19 -7.91
C PHE A 97 -13.98 -0.22 -9.04
N LEU A 98 -13.12 -0.08 -10.05
CA LEU A 98 -13.36 0.81 -11.18
C LEU A 98 -14.43 0.26 -12.15
N GLY A 99 -14.71 -1.05 -12.12
CA GLY A 99 -15.54 -1.72 -13.12
C GLY A 99 -14.91 -1.74 -14.52
N ILE A 100 -13.58 -1.61 -14.61
CA ILE A 100 -12.84 -1.56 -15.89
C ILE A 100 -11.75 -2.66 -15.87
N PRO A 101 -12.02 -3.85 -16.44
CA PRO A 101 -11.11 -5.00 -16.33
C PRO A 101 -9.70 -4.76 -16.89
N ASP A 102 -9.59 -4.02 -17.99
CA ASP A 102 -8.32 -3.85 -18.72
C ASP A 102 -7.63 -2.50 -18.44
N ILE A 103 -8.08 -1.74 -17.43
CA ILE A 103 -7.44 -0.47 -17.09
C ILE A 103 -5.99 -0.72 -16.65
N PRO A 104 -5.01 0.05 -17.17
CA PRO A 104 -3.66 0.05 -16.62
C PRO A 104 -3.68 0.54 -15.18
N VAL A 105 -3.08 -0.24 -14.30
CA VAL A 105 -2.89 0.10 -12.89
C VAL A 105 -1.39 0.21 -12.64
N GLU A 106 -0.95 1.40 -12.24
CA GLU A 106 0.43 1.70 -11.91
C GLU A 106 0.67 1.54 -10.41
N PHE A 107 1.68 0.76 -10.03
CA PHE A 107 2.18 0.78 -8.66
C PHE A 107 3.11 1.98 -8.48
N LEU A 108 2.81 2.83 -7.50
CA LEU A 108 3.63 4.00 -7.21
C LEU A 108 4.74 3.67 -6.21
N CYS A 109 4.35 3.30 -5.00
CA CYS A 109 5.30 3.03 -3.93
C CYS A 109 4.63 2.37 -2.72
N SER A 110 5.43 1.61 -1.97
CA SER A 110 5.07 1.17 -0.63
C SER A 110 5.36 2.28 0.39
N ARG A 111 4.49 2.37 1.40
CA ARG A 111 4.72 3.14 2.63
C ARG A 111 5.08 2.16 3.73
N PHE A 112 6.07 2.54 4.53
CA PHE A 112 6.53 1.75 5.67
C PHE A 112 6.26 2.54 6.96
N ALA A 113 6.06 1.83 8.07
CA ALA A 113 6.05 2.47 9.38
C ALA A 113 7.46 2.97 9.67
N GLY A 114 7.58 4.24 10.02
CA GLY A 114 8.85 4.85 10.41
C GLY A 114 8.63 5.86 11.53
N LYS A 115 9.61 5.93 12.43
CA LYS A 115 9.78 7.05 13.35
C LYS A 115 10.20 8.30 12.54
N PRO A 116 10.08 9.52 13.09
CA PRO A 116 10.59 10.73 12.43
C PRO A 116 12.08 10.70 12.05
N ASP A 117 12.86 9.74 12.60
CA ASP A 117 14.28 9.55 12.37
C ASP A 117 14.62 8.37 11.41
N ASP A 118 13.62 7.76 10.77
CA ASP A 118 13.73 6.66 9.81
C ASP A 118 14.48 5.40 10.28
N SER A 119 14.79 5.30 11.59
CA SER A 119 15.45 4.13 12.17
C SER A 119 14.54 2.90 12.20
N GLU A 120 15.14 1.71 11.99
CA GLU A 120 14.48 0.40 12.17
C GLU A 120 13.30 0.10 11.21
N THR A 121 13.28 0.72 10.03
CA THR A 121 12.23 0.46 9.03
C THR A 121 12.41 -0.93 8.39
N ASP A 122 11.47 -1.85 8.62
CA ASP A 122 11.40 -3.15 7.91
C ASP A 122 10.84 -2.94 6.49
N TYR A 123 11.75 -2.79 5.51
CA TYR A 123 11.42 -2.62 4.09
C TYR A 123 10.86 -3.88 3.41
N ASN A 124 10.56 -4.93 4.16
CA ASN A 124 9.84 -6.11 3.67
C ASN A 124 8.38 -6.15 4.17
N ASN A 125 8.00 -5.27 5.09
CA ASN A 125 6.68 -5.26 5.71
C ASN A 125 6.04 -3.87 5.64
N PRO A 126 5.56 -3.46 4.45
CA PRO A 126 4.92 -2.16 4.28
C PRO A 126 3.61 -2.05 5.05
N THR A 127 3.31 -0.85 5.52
CA THR A 127 2.03 -0.50 6.16
C THR A 127 0.93 -0.25 5.15
N SER A 128 1.26 0.33 3.99
CA SER A 128 0.36 0.48 2.87
C SER A 128 1.10 0.51 1.53
N GLU A 129 0.38 0.25 0.44
CA GLU A 129 0.87 0.43 -0.93
C GLU A 129 -0.02 1.42 -1.67
N HIS A 130 0.60 2.25 -2.52
CA HIS A 130 -0.09 3.25 -3.30
C HIS A 130 -0.07 2.89 -4.78
N TYR A 131 -1.22 3.03 -5.43
CA TYR A 131 -1.43 2.74 -6.84
C TYR A 131 -2.21 3.88 -7.51
N GLU A 132 -2.04 4.01 -8.82
CA GLU A 132 -2.82 4.93 -9.65
C GLU A 132 -3.47 4.18 -10.81
N ALA A 133 -4.73 4.50 -11.10
CA ALA A 133 -5.45 4.01 -12.27
C ALA A 133 -6.58 4.98 -12.63
N ALA A 134 -6.79 5.27 -13.92
CA ALA A 134 -7.85 6.17 -14.38
C ALA A 134 -7.90 7.54 -13.63
N ARG A 135 -6.73 8.09 -13.25
CA ARG A 135 -6.58 9.34 -12.47
C ARG A 135 -7.09 9.25 -11.02
N HIS A 136 -7.34 8.05 -10.53
CA HIS A 136 -7.61 7.76 -9.12
C HIS A 136 -6.36 7.26 -8.42
N GLY A 137 -6.20 7.68 -7.16
CA GLY A 137 -5.22 7.14 -6.24
C GLY A 137 -5.87 6.09 -5.34
N PHE A 138 -5.16 4.98 -5.12
CA PHE A 138 -5.60 3.86 -4.30
C PHE A 138 -4.56 3.55 -3.23
N GLU A 139 -5.02 3.40 -1.99
CA GLU A 139 -4.23 2.89 -0.87
C GLU A 139 -4.69 1.47 -0.54
N VAL A 140 -3.73 0.54 -0.47
CA VAL A 140 -3.96 -0.90 -0.28
C VAL A 140 -3.27 -1.38 0.99
N ASP A 141 -3.97 -2.19 1.79
CA ASP A 141 -3.36 -2.96 2.88
C ASP A 141 -2.54 -4.13 2.29
N PRO A 142 -1.20 -4.16 2.45
CA PRO A 142 -0.36 -5.17 1.82
C PRO A 142 -0.53 -6.58 2.40
N LYS A 143 -1.14 -6.71 3.59
CA LYS A 143 -1.39 -7.99 4.26
C LYS A 143 -2.62 -8.69 3.71
N THR A 144 -3.65 -7.92 3.37
CA THR A 144 -4.96 -8.43 2.95
C THR A 144 -5.25 -8.18 1.47
N ASN A 145 -4.55 -7.23 0.86
CA ASN A 145 -4.84 -6.62 -0.44
C ASN A 145 -6.16 -5.84 -0.49
N TYR A 146 -6.78 -5.55 0.66
CA TYR A 146 -7.98 -4.73 0.68
C TYR A 146 -7.68 -3.29 0.32
N LEU A 147 -8.61 -2.67 -0.40
CA LEU A 147 -8.62 -1.23 -0.61
C LEU A 147 -8.98 -0.57 0.73
N ILE A 148 -8.09 0.28 1.21
CA ILE A 148 -8.26 1.06 2.44
C ILE A 148 -8.39 2.55 2.18
N GLY A 149 -8.04 3.01 0.97
CA GLY A 149 -8.21 4.39 0.54
C GLY A 149 -8.44 4.49 -0.96
N VAL A 150 -9.37 5.36 -1.37
CA VAL A 150 -9.58 5.77 -2.76
C VAL A 150 -9.81 7.28 -2.77
N GLY A 151 -9.23 7.95 -3.76
CA GLY A 151 -9.45 9.36 -4.01
C GLY A 151 -8.91 9.78 -5.38
N ASP A 152 -8.76 11.08 -5.57
CA ASP A 152 -8.05 11.62 -6.74
C ASP A 152 -6.56 11.25 -6.65
N ALA A 153 -5.96 10.91 -7.79
CA ALA A 153 -4.51 10.78 -7.91
C ALA A 153 -3.80 12.10 -7.57
N GLU A 154 -2.52 12.03 -7.21
CA GLU A 154 -1.75 13.24 -6.92
C GLU A 154 -1.67 14.11 -8.18
N ARG A 155 -2.12 15.37 -8.07
CA ARG A 155 -2.16 16.27 -9.23
C ARG A 155 -0.75 16.62 -9.69
N ARG A 156 -0.37 16.11 -10.86
CA ARG A 156 0.85 16.56 -11.53
C ARG A 156 0.60 17.94 -12.10
N THR A 157 1.49 18.87 -11.78
CA THR A 157 1.46 20.23 -12.31
C THR A 157 2.83 20.59 -12.85
N GLY A 158 2.88 21.50 -13.81
CA GLY A 158 4.14 21.95 -14.37
C GLY A 158 4.01 23.24 -15.15
N ARG A 159 5.11 23.64 -15.78
CA ARG A 159 5.14 24.69 -16.79
C ARG A 159 5.41 24.08 -18.16
N LYS A 160 4.71 24.58 -19.17
CA LYS A 160 5.02 24.32 -20.58
C LYS A 160 6.21 25.18 -21.02
N GLU A 161 6.76 24.88 -22.19
CA GLU A 161 7.88 25.65 -22.78
C GLU A 161 7.54 27.13 -23.01
N ASP A 162 6.26 27.43 -23.29
CA ASP A 162 5.74 28.79 -23.44
C ASP A 162 5.55 29.54 -22.10
N GLY A 163 5.93 28.92 -20.98
CA GLY A 163 5.81 29.48 -19.63
C GLY A 163 4.42 29.35 -19.00
N THR A 164 3.41 28.84 -19.71
CA THR A 164 2.07 28.62 -19.16
C THR A 164 2.05 27.44 -18.19
N ARG A 165 1.19 27.50 -17.18
CA ARG A 165 0.99 26.38 -16.24
C ARG A 165 0.12 25.31 -16.89
N TRP A 166 0.43 24.06 -16.60
CA TRP A 166 -0.45 22.93 -16.88
C TRP A 166 -0.70 22.13 -15.60
N SER A 167 -1.84 21.47 -15.56
CA SER A 167 -2.21 20.52 -14.52
C SER A 167 -2.82 19.31 -15.19
N GLU A 168 -2.53 18.12 -14.67
CA GLU A 168 -3.27 16.93 -15.05
C GLU A 168 -4.77 17.14 -14.77
N PRO A 169 -5.65 16.74 -15.70
CA PRO A 169 -7.08 16.81 -15.50
C PRO A 169 -7.52 15.89 -14.35
N LEU A 170 -8.59 16.26 -13.67
CA LEU A 170 -9.23 15.39 -12.68
C LEU A 170 -9.90 14.17 -13.35
N PRO A 171 -10.23 13.14 -12.57
CA PRO A 171 -11.28 12.20 -12.97
C PRO A 171 -12.57 12.93 -13.33
N GLU A 172 -13.25 12.44 -14.36
CA GLU A 172 -14.60 12.92 -14.69
C GLU A 172 -15.61 12.12 -13.87
N TYR A 173 -16.48 12.85 -13.18
CA TYR A 173 -17.47 12.27 -12.28
C TYR A 173 -18.89 12.46 -12.79
N ASP A 174 -19.75 11.46 -12.55
CA ASP A 174 -21.17 11.58 -12.85
C ASP A 174 -21.85 12.53 -11.86
N TYR A 175 -22.14 13.75 -12.32
CA TYR A 175 -22.92 14.76 -11.60
C TYR A 175 -24.33 14.96 -12.19
N SER A 176 -24.89 13.95 -12.85
CA SER A 176 -26.19 14.01 -13.53
C SER A 176 -27.37 14.41 -12.65
N GLY A 177 -27.23 14.39 -11.32
CA GLY A 177 -28.31 14.73 -10.39
C GLY A 177 -29.37 13.64 -10.28
N ARG A 178 -29.00 12.39 -10.57
CA ARG A 178 -29.87 11.20 -10.45
C ARG A 178 -30.47 11.04 -9.06
N TYR A 179 -29.73 11.43 -8.03
CA TYR A 179 -30.11 11.35 -6.63
C TYR A 179 -30.10 12.73 -6.00
N SER A 180 -31.10 13.01 -5.16
CA SER A 180 -31.30 14.34 -4.57
C SER A 180 -31.35 14.32 -3.05
N THR A 181 -31.56 13.14 -2.46
CA THR A 181 -31.70 12.98 -1.00
C THR A 181 -30.60 12.10 -0.41
N PRO A 182 -30.23 12.32 0.87
CA PRO A 182 -29.27 11.47 1.56
C PRO A 182 -29.65 9.99 1.58
N GLU A 183 -30.94 9.68 1.78
CA GLU A 183 -31.45 8.30 1.84
C GLU A 183 -31.33 7.55 0.50
N GLU A 184 -31.53 8.23 -0.64
CA GLU A 184 -31.33 7.63 -1.96
C GLU A 184 -29.87 7.26 -2.17
N VAL A 185 -28.97 8.21 -1.89
CA VAL A 185 -27.53 8.04 -2.09
C VAL A 185 -26.96 7.02 -1.11
N ARG A 186 -27.47 6.98 0.13
CA ARG A 186 -27.13 5.95 1.12
C ARG A 186 -27.37 4.55 0.55
N LYS A 187 -28.54 4.28 -0.05
CA LYS A 187 -28.83 2.95 -0.63
C LYS A 187 -27.85 2.56 -1.72
N VAL A 188 -27.41 3.53 -2.53
CA VAL A 188 -26.40 3.31 -3.58
C VAL A 188 -25.05 2.96 -2.94
N ALA A 189 -24.62 3.73 -1.94
CA ALA A 189 -23.37 3.48 -1.24
C ALA A 189 -23.38 2.13 -0.49
N GLU A 190 -24.45 1.81 0.25
CA GLU A 190 -24.57 0.53 0.97
C GLU A 190 -24.59 -0.65 -0.02
N LYS A 191 -25.28 -0.51 -1.17
CA LYS A 191 -25.25 -1.53 -2.21
C LYS A 191 -23.85 -1.73 -2.76
N PHE A 192 -23.16 -0.64 -3.13
CA PHE A 192 -21.80 -0.73 -3.64
C PHE A 192 -20.85 -1.41 -2.64
N LEU A 193 -20.88 -0.99 -1.36
CA LEU A 193 -20.06 -1.57 -0.31
C LEU A 193 -20.36 -3.06 -0.07
N THR A 194 -21.64 -3.44 -0.19
CA THR A 194 -22.06 -4.84 -0.02
C THR A 194 -21.63 -5.71 -1.20
N ASP A 195 -21.83 -5.21 -2.42
CA ASP A 195 -21.46 -5.92 -3.66
C ASP A 195 -19.94 -6.11 -3.75
N HIS A 196 -19.16 -5.18 -3.20
CA HIS A 196 -17.69 -5.16 -3.24
C HIS A 196 -17.04 -5.43 -1.88
N LYS A 197 -17.74 -6.10 -0.96
CA LYS A 197 -17.24 -6.35 0.41
C LYS A 197 -15.89 -7.09 0.42
N ASP A 198 -15.62 -7.93 -0.59
CA ASP A 198 -14.44 -8.79 -0.65
C ASP A 198 -13.17 -8.02 -1.05
N ILE A 199 -13.31 -6.85 -1.71
CA ILE A 199 -12.17 -5.96 -1.98
C ILE A 199 -11.93 -4.96 -0.86
N PHE A 200 -12.89 -4.76 0.04
CA PHE A 200 -12.79 -3.83 1.17
C PHE A 200 -12.49 -4.50 2.51
N GLY A 201 -12.85 -5.77 2.66
CA GLY A 201 -12.71 -6.49 3.92
C GLY A 201 -13.60 -5.96 5.05
N ILE A 202 -14.77 -5.40 4.71
CA ILE A 202 -15.68 -4.78 5.67
C ILE A 202 -16.95 -5.62 5.85
N ASP A 203 -17.59 -5.46 7.01
CA ASP A 203 -18.89 -6.04 7.32
C ASP A 203 -19.85 -4.93 7.75
N LEU A 204 -20.62 -4.41 6.79
CA LEU A 204 -21.52 -3.29 7.02
C LEU A 204 -22.61 -3.60 8.04
N THR A 205 -22.93 -4.88 8.27
CA THR A 205 -23.97 -5.30 9.23
C THR A 205 -23.57 -5.04 10.69
N LYS A 206 -22.27 -4.85 10.95
CA LYS A 206 -21.72 -4.52 12.27
C LYS A 206 -21.54 -3.02 12.48
N MET A 207 -21.79 -2.21 11.44
CA MET A 207 -21.49 -0.78 11.48
C MET A 207 -22.75 0.08 11.62
N THR A 208 -22.60 1.23 12.27
CA THR A 208 -23.66 2.22 12.42
C THR A 208 -23.47 3.37 11.43
N TYR A 209 -24.47 3.60 10.58
CA TYR A 209 -24.51 4.71 9.62
C TYR A 209 -24.68 6.08 10.31
N LYS A 210 -23.98 7.10 9.81
CA LYS A 210 -24.24 8.52 10.06
C LYS A 210 -24.06 9.34 8.77
N TYR A 211 -24.98 10.28 8.57
CA TYR A 211 -24.88 11.27 7.51
C TYR A 211 -24.07 12.48 7.98
N GLU A 212 -23.12 12.95 7.17
CA GLU A 212 -22.25 14.07 7.54
C GLU A 212 -22.62 15.39 6.88
N GLY A 213 -23.32 15.35 5.74
CA GLY A 213 -23.77 16.53 5.03
C GLY A 213 -23.58 16.45 3.52
N THR A 214 -23.79 17.60 2.89
CA THR A 214 -23.67 17.77 1.42
C THR A 214 -22.80 18.97 1.08
N LYS A 215 -22.20 18.88 -0.11
CA LYS A 215 -21.69 20.01 -0.89
C LYS A 215 -22.32 19.93 -2.28
N PRO A 216 -22.26 20.98 -3.11
CA PRO A 216 -22.78 20.91 -4.47
C PRO A 216 -22.30 19.65 -5.20
N GLY A 217 -23.25 18.82 -5.63
CA GLY A 217 -23.00 17.56 -6.34
C GLY A 217 -22.53 16.38 -5.49
N ASN A 218 -22.26 16.53 -4.18
CA ASN A 218 -21.63 15.48 -3.36
C ASN A 218 -22.33 15.28 -2.01
N PHE A 219 -22.42 14.02 -1.59
CA PHE A 219 -22.93 13.59 -0.29
C PHE A 219 -21.81 12.93 0.51
N PHE A 220 -21.76 13.21 1.81
CA PHE A 220 -20.77 12.70 2.74
C PHE A 220 -21.45 11.85 3.81
N MET A 221 -20.91 10.66 4.02
CA MET A 221 -21.48 9.67 4.93
C MET A 221 -20.38 8.80 5.51
N HIS A 222 -20.64 8.27 6.70
CA HIS A 222 -19.74 7.29 7.30
C HIS A 222 -20.48 6.17 8.03
N TRP A 223 -19.76 5.07 8.23
CA TRP A 223 -20.18 3.91 9.01
C TRP A 223 -19.11 3.62 10.08
N GLU A 224 -19.53 3.40 11.32
CA GLU A 224 -18.63 3.19 12.45
C GLU A 224 -18.90 1.83 13.11
N ASP A 225 -17.85 1.02 13.29
CA ASP A 225 -17.90 -0.21 14.10
C ASP A 225 -17.28 0.08 15.49
N LYS A 226 -18.13 0.18 16.50
CA LYS A 226 -17.68 0.42 17.88
C LYS A 226 -17.07 -0.81 18.57
N SER A 227 -17.22 -2.00 17.99
CA SER A 227 -16.62 -3.23 18.52
C SER A 227 -15.15 -3.37 18.13
N VAL A 228 -14.75 -2.71 17.04
CA VAL A 228 -13.39 -2.72 16.54
C VAL A 228 -12.73 -1.38 16.86
N SER A 229 -11.77 -1.38 17.79
CA SER A 229 -11.08 -0.16 18.20
C SER A 229 -9.59 -0.37 18.42
N VAL A 230 -8.84 0.72 18.23
CA VAL A 230 -7.42 0.80 18.54
C VAL A 230 -7.24 1.89 19.58
N THR A 231 -6.69 1.52 20.74
CA THR A 231 -6.31 2.48 21.77
C THR A 231 -4.81 2.69 21.75
N LYS A 232 -4.36 3.93 21.60
CA LYS A 232 -2.95 4.29 21.72
C LYS A 232 -2.72 5.32 22.80
N GLU A 233 -1.66 5.10 23.56
CA GLU A 233 -1.07 6.10 24.42
C GLU A 233 -0.14 6.96 23.58
N HIS A 234 -0.28 8.27 23.67
CA HIS A 234 0.59 9.23 23.02
C HIS A 234 0.75 10.46 23.91
N GLU A 235 1.78 11.21 23.62
CA GLU A 235 2.15 12.41 24.35
C GLU A 235 1.80 13.64 23.50
N VAL A 236 1.07 14.58 24.09
CA VAL A 236 0.79 15.87 23.47
C VAL A 236 1.56 16.91 24.26
N CYS A 237 2.32 17.75 23.56
CA CYS A 237 3.11 18.84 24.13
C CYS A 237 2.75 20.17 23.45
N GLY A 238 2.82 21.27 24.19
CA GLY A 238 2.50 22.62 23.71
C GLY A 238 1.21 23.16 24.34
N ASP A 239 0.08 23.03 23.64
CA ASP A 239 -1.25 23.48 24.10
C ASP A 239 -1.88 22.49 25.11
N VAL A 240 -1.14 22.18 26.17
CA VAL A 240 -1.63 21.35 27.27
C VAL A 240 -2.17 22.23 28.39
N ASP A 241 -3.38 21.93 28.86
CA ASP A 241 -3.92 22.54 30.08
C ASP A 241 -3.05 22.13 31.28
N GLN A 242 -2.35 23.12 31.85
CA GLN A 242 -1.38 22.94 32.94
C GLN A 242 -2.03 22.47 34.25
N ASN A 243 -3.34 22.68 34.40
CA ASN A 243 -4.08 22.24 35.59
C ASN A 243 -4.62 20.81 35.44
N ARG A 244 -4.42 20.18 34.28
CA ARG A 244 -4.92 18.84 34.02
C ARG A 244 -4.07 17.81 34.74
N GLU A 245 -4.72 16.88 35.43
CA GLU A 245 -4.05 15.80 36.13
C GLU A 245 -3.16 14.99 35.17
N GLY A 246 -1.89 14.82 35.53
CA GLY A 246 -0.90 14.15 34.69
C GLY A 246 -0.14 15.05 33.70
N ALA A 247 -0.41 16.37 33.68
CA ALA A 247 0.42 17.34 32.96
C ALA A 247 1.79 17.50 33.63
N TYR A 248 2.86 17.62 32.84
CA TYR A 248 4.24 17.83 33.30
C TYR A 248 5.03 18.69 32.32
N GLN A 249 6.17 19.23 32.73
CA GLN A 249 7.11 19.91 31.83
C GLN A 249 8.22 18.97 31.36
N ASP A 250 8.50 18.97 30.07
CA ASP A 250 9.62 18.23 29.49
C ASP A 250 10.99 18.88 29.85
N ALA A 251 12.09 18.27 29.38
CA ALA A 251 13.44 18.78 29.61
C ALA A 251 13.70 20.19 29.02
N LYS A 252 12.82 20.69 28.15
CA LYS A 252 12.88 22.01 27.53
C LYS A 252 11.88 22.99 28.15
N GLY A 253 11.15 22.58 29.20
CA GLY A 253 10.13 23.38 29.88
C GLY A 253 8.79 23.45 29.16
N VAL A 254 8.56 22.62 28.13
CA VAL A 254 7.30 22.55 27.39
C VAL A 254 6.31 21.69 28.17
N TRP A 255 5.08 22.18 28.35
CA TRP A 255 4.02 21.41 29.00
C TRP A 255 3.53 20.27 28.11
N CYS A 256 3.47 19.08 28.68
CA CYS A 256 3.11 17.83 28.03
C CYS A 256 2.10 17.04 28.88
N ILE A 257 1.29 16.19 28.24
CA ILE A 257 0.44 15.22 28.91
C ILE A 257 0.42 13.92 28.13
N LYS A 258 0.48 12.80 28.85
CA LYS A 258 0.25 11.47 28.29
C LYS A 258 -1.25 11.19 28.30
N GLN A 259 -1.81 10.90 27.13
CA GLN A 259 -3.22 10.60 26.98
C GLN A 259 -3.45 9.34 26.16
N LYS A 260 -4.56 8.66 26.45
CA LYS A 260 -5.03 7.52 25.67
C LYS A 260 -6.14 7.99 24.74
N SER A 261 -5.96 7.76 23.44
CA SER A 261 -7.02 7.96 22.45
C SER A 261 -7.47 6.61 21.93
N THR A 262 -8.78 6.41 21.90
CA THR A 262 -9.42 5.22 21.32
C THR A 262 -10.10 5.64 20.03
N ASN A 263 -9.65 5.08 18.92
CA ASN A 263 -10.29 5.24 17.62
C ASN A 263 -11.05 3.96 17.27
N TYR A 264 -12.22 4.13 16.68
CA TYR A 264 -13.04 3.03 16.19
C TYR A 264 -12.84 2.88 14.69
N GLN A 265 -13.05 1.67 14.16
CA GLN A 265 -13.07 1.48 12.72
C GLN A 265 -14.18 2.34 12.11
N ARG A 266 -13.80 3.14 11.11
CA ARG A 266 -14.72 4.04 10.42
C ARG A 266 -14.52 3.97 8.91
N ILE A 267 -15.61 3.80 8.18
CA ILE A 267 -15.65 3.89 6.73
C ILE A 267 -16.20 5.25 6.33
N ASP A 268 -15.41 6.05 5.63
CA ASP A 268 -15.81 7.36 5.12
C ASP A 268 -16.02 7.32 3.61
N ILE A 269 -17.15 7.85 3.14
CA ILE A 269 -17.48 7.91 1.72
C ILE A 269 -17.87 9.32 1.32
N ALA A 270 -17.30 9.78 0.19
CA ALA A 270 -17.91 10.83 -0.62
C ALA A 270 -18.43 10.20 -1.92
N ILE A 271 -19.67 10.53 -2.25
CA ILE A 271 -20.39 9.98 -3.40
C ILE A 271 -21.12 11.11 -4.12
N THR A 272 -21.06 11.11 -5.44
CA THR A 272 -21.72 12.13 -6.25
C THR A 272 -23.22 11.96 -6.27
N ASN A 273 -23.94 13.02 -6.64
CA ASN A 273 -25.37 12.97 -6.91
C ASN A 273 -25.75 12.15 -8.16
N GLY A 274 -24.78 11.70 -8.97
CA GLY A 274 -24.96 10.66 -9.99
C GLY A 274 -24.84 9.22 -9.45
N GLY A 275 -24.31 9.06 -8.24
CA GLY A 275 -24.16 7.77 -7.55
C GLY A 275 -22.77 7.15 -7.65
N GLN A 276 -21.74 7.91 -8.05
CA GLN A 276 -20.37 7.42 -8.15
C GLN A 276 -19.60 7.70 -6.86
N ILE A 277 -18.93 6.69 -6.30
CA ILE A 277 -18.04 6.87 -5.15
C ILE A 277 -16.73 7.48 -5.64
N ILE A 278 -16.38 8.63 -5.06
CA ILE A 278 -15.20 9.42 -5.43
C ILE A 278 -14.14 9.43 -4.32
N ILE A 279 -14.56 9.20 -3.08
CA ILE A 279 -13.67 8.99 -1.94
C ILE A 279 -14.18 7.79 -1.16
N TYR A 280 -13.27 6.90 -0.80
CA TYR A 280 -13.49 5.82 0.17
C TYR A 280 -12.30 5.80 1.12
N ARG A 281 -12.53 5.69 2.44
CA ARG A 281 -11.46 5.48 3.42
C ARG A 281 -11.90 4.50 4.49
N ASN A 282 -11.04 3.54 4.80
CA ASN A 282 -11.20 2.61 5.92
C ASN A 282 -10.22 2.99 7.04
N ASN A 283 -10.70 3.85 7.92
CA ASN A 283 -9.94 4.45 9.00
C ASN A 283 -10.03 3.57 10.25
N ILE A 284 -9.11 2.63 10.38
CA ILE A 284 -8.85 1.90 11.63
C ILE A 284 -7.44 2.16 12.18
N ASN A 285 -6.50 2.58 11.31
CA ASN A 285 -5.06 2.66 11.61
C ASN A 285 -4.50 4.09 11.70
N ASP A 286 -5.32 5.13 11.62
CA ASP A 286 -4.84 6.52 11.47
C ASP A 286 -4.14 7.13 12.72
N LEU A 287 -3.91 6.35 13.79
CA LEU A 287 -3.02 6.76 14.88
C LEU A 287 -1.53 6.54 14.61
N ASP A 288 -1.14 5.84 13.53
CA ASP A 288 0.27 5.83 13.06
C ASP A 288 0.59 7.02 12.14
N LYS A 289 -0.39 7.90 11.86
CA LYS A 289 -0.25 9.06 10.98
C LYS A 289 -0.24 10.41 11.73
N LEU A 290 -0.26 10.41 13.07
CA LEU A 290 -0.16 11.60 13.93
C LEU A 290 1.18 11.60 14.69
#